data_AF-A0A062VM67-F1
#
_entry.id   AF-A0A062VM67-F1
#
_cell.length_a   1.000
_cell.length_b   1.000
_cell.length_c   1.000
_cell.angle_alpha   90.00
_cell.angle_beta   90.00
_cell.angle_gamma   90.00
#
_symmetry.space_group_name_H-M   'P 1'
#
loop_
_entity.id
_entity.type
_entity.pdbx_description
1 polymer ?
#
loop_
_entity_poly.entity_id
_entity_poly.type
_entity_poly.pdbx_seq_one_letter_code
_entity_poly.pdbx_strand_id
1 'polypeptide(L)'
;MGPCAGWITSLTRTRTKTMPKHSLRTLREAPPIEDRPARFLCLRDVKDRLAISRSLLYALIKDPVHPFPAPVHIGRRSVWIEAEVEAYMRQVIDRERRRPPVN
;
A
#
# COMPACT_ATOMS: atom_id res chain seq x y z
N MET A 1 -45.84 -65.17 -25.25
CA MET A 1 -45.31 -63.79 -25.16
C MET A 1 -45.48 -63.33 -23.73
N GLY A 2 -44.37 -63.17 -23.02
CA GLY A 2 -44.32 -63.07 -21.56
C GLY A 2 -44.63 -61.68 -20.99
N PRO A 3 -44.85 -61.59 -19.67
CA PRO A 3 -45.41 -60.44 -18.96
C PRO A 3 -44.33 -59.62 -18.24
N CYS A 4 -44.59 -58.34 -17.96
CA CYS A 4 -43.86 -57.51 -16.98
C CYS A 4 -44.84 -56.41 -16.49
N ALA A 5 -45.26 -56.38 -15.22
CA ALA A 5 -44.55 -55.80 -14.06
C ALA A 5 -44.37 -54.26 -14.21
N GLY A 6 -44.61 -53.37 -13.26
CA GLY A 6 -44.94 -53.39 -11.83
C GLY A 6 -45.34 -51.94 -11.45
N TRP A 7 -46.23 -51.72 -10.50
CA TRP A 7 -45.93 -51.44 -9.07
C TRP A 7 -45.27 -50.07 -8.81
N ILE A 8 -46.12 -49.14 -8.34
CA ILE A 8 -46.06 -48.46 -7.03
C ILE A 8 -44.85 -47.56 -6.69
N THR A 9 -45.22 -46.48 -5.98
CA THR A 9 -44.42 -45.60 -5.10
C THR A 9 -43.59 -44.50 -5.76
N SER A 10 -44.25 -43.34 -5.92
CA SER A 10 -43.61 -42.05 -5.71
C SER A 10 -43.08 -41.97 -4.28
N LEU A 11 -41.80 -42.33 -4.11
CA LEU A 11 -41.02 -42.02 -2.92
C LEU A 11 -40.04 -40.91 -3.30
N THR A 12 -40.42 -39.65 -3.06
CA THR A 12 -39.50 -38.51 -3.17
C THR A 12 -38.50 -38.56 -2.02
N ARG A 13 -37.46 -39.37 -2.19
CA ARG A 13 -36.32 -39.45 -1.28
C ARG A 13 -35.55 -38.12 -1.35
N THR A 14 -35.57 -37.41 -0.23
CA THR A 14 -34.70 -36.29 0.10
C THR A 14 -33.25 -36.57 -0.26
N ARG A 15 -32.60 -35.64 -0.97
CA ARG A 15 -31.13 -35.57 -1.03
C ARG A 15 -30.69 -34.19 -0.57
N THR A 16 -30.51 -34.05 0.74
CA THR A 16 -29.76 -32.96 1.36
C THR A 16 -28.35 -32.98 0.80
N LYS A 17 -28.06 -32.05 -0.11
CA LYS A 17 -26.73 -31.84 -0.69
C LYS A 17 -25.83 -31.24 0.39
N THR A 18 -25.16 -32.11 1.15
CA THR A 18 -24.06 -31.77 2.03
C THR A 18 -22.96 -31.10 1.20
N MET A 19 -22.71 -29.81 1.45
CA MET A 19 -21.57 -29.08 0.89
C MET A 19 -20.31 -29.42 1.71
N PRO A 20 -19.18 -29.78 1.07
CA PRO A 20 -17.97 -30.18 1.76
C PRO A 20 -17.24 -28.99 2.44
N LYS A 21 -16.80 -29.22 3.69
CA LYS A 21 -16.08 -28.30 4.59
C LYS A 21 -14.60 -28.08 4.22
N HIS A 22 -14.31 -27.76 2.95
CA HIS A 22 -12.95 -27.37 2.54
C HIS A 22 -12.98 -26.06 1.76
N SER A 23 -13.54 -25.02 2.37
CA SER A 23 -13.29 -23.63 1.97
C SER A 23 -11.88 -23.22 2.42
N LEU A 24 -10.86 -23.84 1.84
CA LEU A 24 -9.51 -23.29 1.80
C LEU A 24 -9.53 -22.15 0.80
N ARG A 25 -9.88 -20.96 1.28
CA ARG A 25 -9.58 -19.71 0.60
C ARG A 25 -8.99 -18.80 1.65
N THR A 26 -7.73 -19.08 1.98
CA THR A 26 -6.84 -18.23 2.76
C THR A 26 -7.15 -16.80 2.37
N LEU A 27 -7.82 -16.09 3.27
CA LEU A 27 -7.90 -14.64 3.20
C LEU A 27 -6.45 -14.22 3.09
N ARG A 28 -6.11 -13.59 1.96
CA ARG A 28 -4.83 -12.93 1.79
C ARG A 28 -4.80 -11.89 2.91
N GLU A 29 -4.19 -12.26 4.03
CA GLU A 29 -4.11 -11.41 5.21
C GLU A 29 -3.40 -10.16 4.73
N ALA A 30 -4.17 -9.08 4.59
CA ALA A 30 -3.61 -7.81 4.21
C ALA A 30 -2.54 -7.50 5.26
N PRO A 31 -1.32 -7.10 4.86
CA PRO A 31 -0.30 -6.77 5.84
C PRO A 31 -0.89 -5.76 6.83
N PRO A 32 -0.61 -5.89 8.14
CA PRO A 32 -1.11 -4.93 9.12
C PRO A 32 -0.73 -3.55 8.63
N ILE A 33 -1.74 -2.73 8.33
CA ILE A 33 -1.52 -1.32 8.01
C ILE A 33 -0.89 -0.78 9.28
N GLU A 34 0.41 -0.52 9.27
CA GLU A 34 1.08 0.09 10.40
C GLU A 34 0.39 1.44 10.63
N ASP A 35 -0.50 1.47 11.63
CA ASP A 35 -1.27 2.63 12.05
C ASP A 35 -0.36 3.61 12.81
N ARG A 36 0.86 3.82 12.29
CA ARG A 36 1.75 4.83 12.81
C ARG A 36 1.10 6.17 12.51
N PRO A 37 0.80 6.99 13.53
CA PRO A 37 0.15 8.26 13.30
C PRO A 37 1.01 9.10 12.35
N ALA A 38 0.38 9.68 11.33
CA ALA A 38 1.08 10.55 10.39
C ALA A 38 1.67 11.74 11.15
N ARG A 39 3.01 11.83 11.17
CA ARG A 39 3.74 12.92 11.85
C ARG A 39 4.02 14.04 10.87
N PHE A 40 3.67 15.26 11.27
CA PHE A 40 4.00 16.46 10.52
C PHE A 40 5.37 16.98 10.94
N LEU A 41 6.18 17.31 9.94
CA LEU A 41 7.48 17.96 10.09
C LEU A 41 7.35 19.42 9.70
N CYS A 42 7.94 20.32 10.50
CA CYS A 42 8.06 21.71 10.11
C CYS A 42 9.27 21.93 9.19
N LEU A 43 9.37 23.11 8.59
CA LEU A 43 10.52 23.47 7.73
C LEU A 43 11.88 23.25 8.41
N ARG A 44 11.98 23.49 9.72
CA ARG A 44 13.20 23.26 10.49
C ARG A 44 13.56 21.78 10.51
N ASP A 45 12.61 20.93 10.88
CA ASP A 45 12.82 19.48 10.98
C ASP A 45 13.17 18.87 9.62
N VAL A 46 12.52 19.31 8.54
CA VAL A 46 12.82 18.85 7.18
C VAL A 46 14.26 19.20 6.79
N LYS A 47 14.69 20.44 7.04
CA LYS A 47 16.07 20.87 6.76
C LYS A 47 17.09 20.12 7.58
N ASP A 48 16.81 19.93 8.87
CA ASP A 48 17.70 19.23 9.81
C ASP A 48 17.83 17.75 9.41
N ARG A 49 16.73 17.10 8.99
CA ARG A 49 16.71 15.69 8.57
C ARG A 49 17.41 15.43 7.24
N LEU A 50 17.32 16.37 6.30
CA LEU A 50 17.99 16.29 5.00
C LEU A 50 19.41 16.87 5.02
N ALA A 51 19.80 17.58 6.09
CA ALA A 51 21.05 18.34 6.19
C ALA A 51 21.27 19.34 5.03
N ILE A 52 20.21 20.04 4.60
CA ILE A 52 20.26 21.00 3.48
C ILE A 52 19.84 22.41 3.85
N SER A 53 20.25 23.36 3.00
CA SER A 53 19.81 24.75 3.09
C SER A 53 18.34 24.92 2.67
N ARG A 54 17.74 26.02 3.12
CA ARG A 54 16.36 26.38 2.75
C ARG A 54 16.21 26.62 1.24
N SER A 55 17.20 27.28 0.62
CA SER A 55 17.18 27.55 -0.82
C SER A 55 17.25 26.26 -1.64
N LEU A 56 18.11 25.31 -1.24
CA LEU A 56 18.20 24.01 -1.89
C LEU A 56 16.89 23.23 -1.77
N LEU A 57 16.25 23.22 -0.59
CA LEU A 57 14.93 22.59 -0.43
C LEU A 57 13.91 23.12 -1.44
N TYR A 58 13.80 24.44 -1.61
CA TYR A 58 12.86 25.00 -2.59
C TYR A 58 13.27 24.74 -4.05
N ALA A 59 14.56 24.61 -4.33
CA ALA A 59 15.01 24.18 -5.65
C ALA A 59 14.57 22.73 -5.93
N LEU A 60 14.71 21.84 -4.94
CA LEU A 60 14.26 20.44 -5.05
C LEU A 60 12.74 20.31 -5.18
N ILE A 61 11.96 21.17 -4.52
CA ILE A 61 10.49 21.22 -4.70
C ILE A 61 10.12 21.59 -6.14
N LYS A 62 10.95 22.39 -6.82
CA LYS A 62 10.75 22.82 -8.21
C LYS A 62 11.44 21.92 -9.24
N ASP A 63 12.16 20.88 -8.80
CA ASP A 63 12.87 19.97 -9.71
C ASP A 63 11.85 19.22 -10.59
N PRO A 64 11.94 19.33 -11.93
CA PRO A 64 10.99 18.67 -12.81
C PRO A 64 11.19 17.14 -12.89
N VAL A 65 12.35 16.62 -12.48
CA VAL A 65 12.69 15.20 -12.67
C VAL A 65 12.34 14.39 -11.43
N HIS A 66 12.77 14.84 -10.26
CA HIS A 66 12.52 14.16 -8.97
C HIS A 66 12.12 15.19 -7.91
N PRO A 67 10.90 15.75 -8.01
CA PRO A 67 10.47 16.80 -7.10
C PRO A 67 10.42 16.30 -5.67
N PHE A 68 10.87 17.15 -4.74
CA PHE A 68 10.62 16.96 -3.32
C PHE A 68 9.12 17.17 -3.02
N PRO A 69 8.51 16.45 -2.06
CA PRO A 69 7.09 16.59 -1.73
C PRO A 69 6.70 18.04 -1.44
N ALA A 70 5.54 18.44 -1.98
CA ALA A 70 4.98 19.76 -1.76
C ALA A 70 4.52 19.93 -0.31
N PRO A 71 4.67 21.13 0.29
CA PRO A 71 4.18 21.38 1.64
C PRO A 71 2.65 21.31 1.73
N VAL A 72 2.17 20.68 2.78
CA VAL A 72 0.78 20.79 3.25
C VAL A 72 0.65 22.07 4.07
N HIS A 73 -0.37 22.86 3.78
CA HIS A 73 -0.61 24.13 4.47
C HIS A 73 -1.63 23.94 5.59
N ILE A 74 -1.21 24.16 6.83
CA ILE A 74 -2.08 24.19 8.01
C ILE A 74 -2.12 25.64 8.52
N GLY A 75 -3.16 26.37 8.10
CA GLY A 75 -3.28 27.81 8.32
C GLY A 75 -2.10 28.56 7.70
N ARG A 76 -1.29 29.21 8.53
CA ARG A 76 -0.10 29.97 8.10
C ARG A 76 1.19 29.14 8.07
N ARG A 77 1.13 27.86 8.45
CA ARG A 77 2.31 26.99 8.53
C ARG A 77 2.35 26.02 7.35
N SER A 78 3.54 25.89 6.77
CA SER A 78 3.86 24.82 5.82
C SER A 78 4.46 23.65 6.58
N VAL A 79 3.91 22.46 6.40
CA VAL A 79 4.34 21.21 7.02
C VAL A 79 4.48 20.11 5.97
N TRP A 80 5.23 19.07 6.30
CA TRP A 80 5.44 17.90 5.44
C TRP A 80 5.09 16.63 6.21
N ILE A 81 4.68 15.60 5.48
CA ILE A 81 4.41 14.29 6.09
C ILE A 81 5.76 13.55 6.22
N GLU A 82 6.11 13.10 7.43
CA GLU A 82 7.39 12.42 7.70
C GLU A 82 7.63 11.25 6.75
N ALA A 83 6.61 10.44 6.49
CA ALA A 83 6.69 9.29 5.59
C ALA A 83 7.06 9.66 4.14
N GLU A 84 6.58 10.80 3.62
CA GLU A 84 6.92 11.27 2.27
C GLU A 84 8.36 11.73 2.19
N VAL A 85 8.84 12.43 3.23
CA VAL A 85 10.24 12.86 3.32
C VAL A 85 11.16 11.64 3.36
N GLU A 86 10.82 10.62 4.15
CA GLU A 86 11.59 9.37 4.20
C GLU A 86 11.55 8.58 2.90
N ALA A 87 10.42 8.58 2.20
CA ALA A 87 10.29 7.96 0.89
C ALA A 87 11.20 8.65 -0.14
N TYR A 88 11.24 9.99 -0.12
CA TYR A 88 12.16 10.77 -0.95
C TYR A 88 13.63 10.43 -0.65
N MET A 89 14.02 10.38 0.63
CA MET A 89 15.40 10.01 1.02
C MET A 89 15.78 8.64 0.47
N ARG A 90 14.88 7.65 0.56
CA ARG A 90 15.09 6.32 0.00
C ARG A 90 15.29 6.37 -1.51
N GLN A 91 14.46 7.12 -2.25
CA GLN A 91 14.61 7.28 -3.70
C GLN A 91 15.97 7.90 -4.09
N VAL A 92 16.41 8.93 -3.36
CA VAL A 92 17.73 9.55 -3.59
C VAL A 92 18.85 8.54 -3.37
N ILE A 93 18.83 7.81 -2.24
CA ILE A 93 19.82 6.77 -1.95
C ILE A 93 19.85 5.72 -3.06
N ASP A 94 18.69 5.24 -3.48
CA ASP A 94 18.58 4.21 -4.51
C ASP A 94 19.11 4.68 -5.87
N ARG A 95 18.87 5.95 -6.22
CA ARG A 95 19.38 6.57 -7.43
C ARG A 95 20.89 6.72 -7.41
N GLU A 96 21.45 7.27 -6.33
CA GLU A 96 22.90 7.46 -6.22
C GLU A 96 23.64 6.12 -6.16
N ARG A 97 23.05 5.08 -5.57
CA ARG A 97 23.61 3.72 -5.58
C ARG A 97 23.52 3.02 -6.93
N ARG A 98 22.45 3.30 -7.71
CA ARG A 98 22.30 2.77 -9.08
C ARG A 98 23.20 3.47 -10.08
N ARG A 99 23.64 4.70 -9.78
CA ARG A 99 24.60 5.42 -10.63
C ARG A 99 25.95 4.70 -10.55
N PRO A 100 26.48 4.16 -11.66
CA PRO A 100 27.81 3.54 -11.65
C PRO A 100 28.85 4.61 -11.26
N PRO A 101 29.90 4.25 -10.51
CA PRO A 101 30.97 5.18 -10.18
C PRO A 101 31.54 5.74 -11.49
N VAL A 102 31.55 7.08 -11.60
CA VAL A 102 32.27 7.76 -12.67
C VAL A 102 33.76 7.65 -12.30
N ASN A 103 34.44 6.70 -12.93
CA ASN A 103 35.91 6.63 -12.95
C ASN A 103 36.44 7.53 -14.07
#